data_AF-A0A665WPW1-F1
#
_entry.id   AF-A0A665WPW1-F1
#
_cell.length_a   1.000
_cell.length_b   1.000
_cell.length_c   1.000
_cell.angle_alpha   90.00
_cell.angle_beta   90.00
_cell.angle_gamma   90.00
#
_symmetry.space_group_name_H-M   'P 1'
#
loop_
_entity.id
_entity.type
_entity.pdbx_description
1 polymer ?
#
loop_
_entity_poly.entity_id
_entity_poly.type
_entity_poly.pdbx_seq_one_letter_code
_entity_poly.pdbx_strand_id
1 'polypeptide(L)'
;MSTDPGAELPFFFGSIGRSEAEQHLKLAGMADGLFLLRQCLRSLGGYVLSLVWNLEFHHYSVEKQLNGTYCIPGGQPHCGPAELCEFYSRDPDGLVCILRKPCLRPPETQIKLGVFDNLRENMLREYVKQTWNLEGEAMEQAIISQAPQLEKLIATTAHEKMPWYHSKISRQESERRLYSRAQPDGKFLVREREEPGTYALSMMYGKTVYHYQILQDKSGKFFMPEGTKFDTVWQLVEYLKMKQDGLMTVLGEACLNNKAAGKTPNLPEPRRTAQNGYTPPPRAVAGAPAPAPSTSSDHDLLPMDCSGFNPYHNPNDVKRFNIQREQLLIDEVELGSGNFGSVKKGVLKTESGQIDVAIKVLKSDNEKLVKEEMMREAEIMHQLSNPFIVRMLGLCNAGSLMLVMEMASAGPLNKFLSSNKDTVTPENIVNLMHQVSMGMKYLEEKNFVHRDLAARNVLLVNKQFAKISDFGLSKALGADDNYYKARTAGKWPLKWYAPECINFHKFSSKSDVWSFGITMWEAFSYGGKPYKKMKGPEVMRFIENSGRMECPAACPERMYALMNECWTYKHEDRPDFKKVEESMRSYHYSVSKKVKPEGAAATAEPAN
;
A
#
# COMPACT_ATOMS: atom_id res chain seq x y z
N MET A 1 12.72 3.88 6.25
CA MET A 1 13.04 5.18 5.60
C MET A 1 12.09 6.21 6.21
N SER A 2 12.61 7.32 6.75
CA SER A 2 11.74 8.35 7.32
C SER A 2 10.83 8.94 6.23
N THR A 3 9.52 8.96 6.47
CA THR A 3 8.50 9.49 5.56
C THR A 3 8.12 10.94 5.90
N ASP A 4 8.93 11.60 6.75
CA ASP A 4 8.75 13.01 7.12
C ASP A 4 8.97 13.91 5.89
N PRO A 5 7.98 14.74 5.48
CA PRO A 5 8.11 15.67 4.35
C PRO A 5 9.30 16.64 4.47
N GLY A 6 9.79 16.90 5.68
CA GLY A 6 10.97 17.72 5.93
C GLY A 6 12.29 16.98 5.83
N ALA A 7 12.30 15.64 5.75
CA ALA A 7 13.54 14.85 5.80
C ALA A 7 14.51 15.12 4.64
N GLU A 8 13.98 15.51 3.48
CA GLU A 8 14.77 15.88 2.30
C GLU A 8 15.34 17.31 2.40
N LEU A 9 14.84 18.14 3.33
CA LEU A 9 15.30 19.52 3.49
C LEU A 9 16.66 19.55 4.18
N PRO A 10 17.68 20.20 3.59
CA PRO A 10 19.03 20.22 4.15
C PRO A 10 19.15 21.06 5.43
N PHE A 11 18.14 21.87 5.76
CA PHE A 11 18.05 22.69 6.98
C PHE A 11 17.05 22.13 8.00
N PHE A 12 16.59 20.89 7.82
CA PHE A 12 15.78 20.17 8.79
C PHE A 12 16.65 19.28 9.69
N PHE A 13 16.45 19.39 11.00
CA PHE A 13 17.28 18.71 12.02
C PHE A 13 16.56 17.57 12.76
N GLY A 14 15.28 17.31 12.47
CA GLY A 14 14.49 16.32 13.19
C GLY A 14 14.08 16.77 14.60
N SER A 15 14.00 15.82 15.52
CA SER A 15 13.56 16.00 16.91
C SER A 15 14.63 16.58 17.84
N ILE A 16 15.12 17.77 17.51
CA ILE A 16 16.03 18.53 18.38
C ILE A 16 15.28 19.47 19.34
N GLY A 17 15.87 19.70 20.51
CA GLY A 17 15.35 20.62 21.51
C GLY A 17 15.50 22.10 21.12
N ARG A 18 14.86 23.00 21.86
CA ARG A 18 15.01 24.46 21.65
C ARG A 18 16.48 24.89 21.82
N SER A 19 17.14 24.46 22.89
CA SER A 19 18.55 24.80 23.17
C SER A 19 19.51 24.30 22.09
N GLU A 20 19.31 23.07 21.58
CA GLU A 20 20.11 22.52 20.47
C GLU A 20 19.93 23.35 19.18
N ALA A 21 18.69 23.76 18.89
CA ALA A 21 18.40 24.62 17.74
C ALA A 21 19.10 25.99 17.84
N GLU A 22 19.02 26.62 19.01
CA GLU A 22 19.72 27.88 19.27
C GLU A 22 21.24 27.72 19.14
N GLN A 23 21.81 26.60 19.59
CA GLN A 23 23.23 26.32 19.43
C GLN A 23 23.65 26.20 17.96
N HIS A 24 22.85 25.51 17.13
CA HIS A 24 23.12 25.43 15.69
C HIS A 24 23.06 26.82 15.03
N LEU A 25 22.08 27.65 15.38
CA LEU A 25 21.96 29.02 14.88
C LEU A 25 23.12 29.92 15.35
N LYS A 26 23.61 29.74 16.59
CA LYS A 26 24.82 30.41 17.10
C LYS A 26 26.05 30.05 16.28
N LEU A 27 26.27 28.76 16.06
CA LEU A 27 27.41 28.27 15.29
C LEU A 27 27.35 28.71 13.82
N ALA A 28 26.15 28.90 13.27
CA ALA A 28 25.94 29.37 11.91
C ALA A 28 26.02 30.91 11.74
N GLY A 29 26.28 31.64 12.83
CA GLY A 29 26.71 33.04 12.80
C GLY A 29 25.66 34.09 13.15
N MET A 30 24.47 33.71 13.65
CA MET A 30 23.47 34.65 14.21
C MET A 30 23.03 35.80 13.29
N ALA A 31 23.12 35.63 11.97
CA ALA A 31 22.69 36.67 11.04
C ALA A 31 21.16 36.84 11.03
N ASP A 32 20.68 38.05 10.83
CA ASP A 32 19.25 38.32 10.69
C ASP A 32 18.65 37.55 9.51
N GLY A 33 17.54 36.86 9.75
CA GLY A 33 16.91 35.98 8.76
C GLY A 33 17.57 34.60 8.65
N LEU A 34 18.55 34.26 9.51
CA LEU A 34 19.09 32.90 9.63
C LEU A 34 18.05 31.99 10.29
N PHE A 35 17.76 30.84 9.68
CA PHE A 35 16.71 29.96 10.19
C PHE A 35 17.02 28.48 10.04
N LEU A 36 16.34 27.65 10.82
CA LEU A 36 16.28 26.19 10.63
C LEU A 36 14.89 25.66 10.93
N LEU A 37 14.64 24.43 10.47
CA LEU A 37 13.41 23.71 10.75
C LEU A 37 13.69 22.51 11.65
N ARG A 38 12.81 22.27 12.62
CA ARG A 38 12.86 21.10 13.50
C ARG A 38 11.47 20.56 13.76
N GLN A 39 11.37 19.31 14.20
CA GLN A 39 10.09 18.70 14.53
C GLN A 39 9.53 19.30 15.83
N CYS A 40 8.20 19.42 15.91
CA CYS A 40 7.55 19.83 17.14
C CYS A 40 7.50 18.66 18.13
N LEU A 41 8.18 18.79 19.27
CA LEU A 41 8.18 17.76 20.33
C LEU A 41 6.83 17.62 21.06
N ARG A 42 5.86 18.49 20.76
CA ARG A 42 4.53 18.53 21.39
C ARG A 42 3.37 18.44 20.39
N SER A 43 3.66 18.23 19.11
CA SER A 43 2.63 18.14 18.06
C SER A 43 3.07 17.14 17.00
N LEU A 44 2.32 16.04 16.88
CA LEU A 44 2.62 15.00 15.90
C LEU A 44 2.51 15.54 14.48
N GLY A 45 3.57 15.36 13.69
CA GLY A 45 3.66 15.84 12.31
C GLY A 45 3.76 17.36 12.18
N GLY A 46 3.81 18.11 13.28
CA GLY A 46 4.06 19.55 13.28
C GLY A 46 5.56 19.87 13.30
N TYR A 47 5.90 21.11 12.95
CA TYR A 47 7.27 21.61 12.96
C TYR A 47 7.41 22.83 13.87
N VAL A 48 8.64 23.27 14.08
CA VAL A 48 8.97 24.57 14.66
C VAL A 48 9.99 25.25 13.77
N LEU A 49 9.62 26.42 13.24
CA LEU A 49 10.51 27.31 12.52
C LEU A 49 11.29 28.14 13.54
N SER A 50 12.62 27.99 13.57
CA SER A 50 13.50 28.73 14.49
C SER A 50 14.31 29.75 13.68
N LEU A 51 14.20 31.02 14.04
CA LEU A 51 14.68 32.18 13.29
C LEU A 51 15.52 33.09 14.19
N VAL A 52 16.57 33.69 13.63
CA VAL A 52 17.36 34.74 14.30
C VAL A 52 16.96 36.11 13.76
N TRP A 53 16.75 37.05 14.68
CA TRP A 53 16.51 38.46 14.38
C TRP A 53 17.01 39.32 15.54
N ASN A 54 17.75 40.39 15.25
CA ASN A 54 18.33 41.29 16.25
C ASN A 54 19.14 40.55 17.34
N LEU A 55 19.88 39.50 16.94
CA LEU A 55 20.64 38.61 17.84
C LEU A 55 19.78 37.84 18.86
N GLU A 56 18.46 37.83 18.70
CA GLU A 56 17.52 37.04 19.49
C GLU A 56 16.97 35.85 18.69
N PHE A 57 16.48 34.82 19.41
CA PHE A 57 15.87 33.65 18.81
C PHE A 57 14.34 33.74 18.87
N HIS A 58 13.71 33.52 17.73
CA HIS A 58 12.27 33.43 17.59
C HIS A 58 11.88 32.02 17.15
N HIS A 59 10.85 31.46 17.78
CA HIS A 59 10.39 30.10 17.50
C HIS A 59 8.89 30.11 17.20
N TYR A 60 8.54 29.75 15.97
CA TYR A 60 7.17 29.71 15.50
C TYR A 60 6.71 28.27 15.36
N SER A 61 5.61 27.93 16.05
CA SER A 61 4.98 26.62 15.88
C SER A 61 4.35 26.54 14.50
N VAL A 62 4.61 25.45 13.79
CA VAL A 62 3.99 25.13 12.49
C VAL A 62 3.07 23.94 12.72
N GLU A 63 1.78 24.17 12.64
CA GLU A 63 0.75 23.19 12.93
C GLU A 63 0.33 22.46 11.66
N LYS A 64 0.32 21.13 11.73
CA LYS A 64 -0.31 20.30 10.72
C LYS A 64 -1.82 20.28 10.96
N GLN A 65 -2.55 20.74 9.95
CA GLN A 65 -4.00 20.78 9.91
C GLN A 65 -4.57 19.40 9.54
N LEU A 66 -5.84 19.16 9.87
CA LEU A 66 -6.54 17.89 9.57
C LEU A 66 -6.57 17.58 8.06
N ASN A 67 -6.63 18.61 7.22
CA ASN A 67 -6.58 18.48 5.76
C ASN A 67 -5.17 18.20 5.20
N GLY A 68 -4.16 18.04 6.06
CA GLY A 68 -2.78 17.74 5.69
C GLY A 68 -1.92 18.97 5.36
N THR A 69 -2.49 20.17 5.34
CA THR A 69 -1.74 21.42 5.15
C THR A 69 -1.02 21.87 6.42
N TYR A 70 -0.08 22.80 6.28
CA TYR A 70 0.76 23.33 7.35
C TYR A 70 0.60 24.83 7.45
N CYS A 71 0.40 25.37 8.64
CA CYS A 71 0.38 26.82 8.86
C CYS A 71 1.00 27.20 10.20
N ILE A 72 1.51 28.44 10.28
CA ILE A 72 1.79 29.09 11.55
C ILE A 72 0.45 29.66 12.07
N PRO A 73 0.12 29.55 13.37
CA PRO A 73 -1.15 30.05 13.89
C PRO A 73 -1.43 31.49 13.48
N GLY A 74 -2.55 31.72 12.78
CA GLY A 74 -2.95 33.03 12.25
C GLY A 74 -2.50 33.33 10.81
N GLY A 75 -1.61 32.52 10.24
CA GLY A 75 -1.14 32.65 8.86
C GLY A 75 -1.83 31.72 7.86
N GLN A 76 -1.38 31.74 6.60
CA GLN A 76 -1.97 30.95 5.52
C GLN A 76 -1.58 29.46 5.55
N PRO A 77 -2.43 28.56 5.02
CA PRO A 77 -2.12 27.13 4.89
C PRO A 77 -1.24 26.83 3.66
N HIS A 78 -0.26 25.94 3.84
CA HIS A 78 0.69 25.51 2.81
C HIS A 78 0.67 23.99 2.63
N CYS A 79 0.96 23.49 1.43
CA CYS A 79 0.91 22.05 1.14
C CYS A 79 2.03 21.22 1.80
N GLY A 80 3.12 21.86 2.22
CA GLY A 80 4.27 21.20 2.81
C GLY A 80 5.23 22.18 3.51
N PRO A 81 6.20 21.67 4.29
CA PRO A 81 7.18 22.49 4.98
C PRO A 81 8.13 23.22 4.02
N ALA A 82 8.38 22.67 2.83
CA ALA A 82 9.20 23.29 1.80
C ALA A 82 8.52 24.55 1.25
N GLU A 83 7.26 24.41 0.83
CA GLU A 83 6.43 25.50 0.29
C GLU A 83 6.17 26.58 1.36
N LEU A 84 6.00 26.18 2.61
CA LEU A 84 5.90 27.11 3.74
C LEU A 84 7.17 27.95 3.87
N CYS A 85 8.36 27.33 3.89
CA CYS A 85 9.62 28.07 4.00
C CYS A 85 9.87 28.96 2.77
N GLU A 86 9.49 28.51 1.57
CA GLU A 86 9.60 29.32 0.35
C GLU A 86 8.72 30.57 0.42
N PHE A 87 7.48 30.45 0.92
CA PHE A 87 6.58 31.57 1.12
C PHE A 87 7.15 32.60 2.10
N TYR A 88 7.56 32.17 3.30
CA TYR A 88 8.10 33.05 4.33
C TYR A 88 9.49 33.64 3.99
N SER A 89 10.13 33.16 2.92
CA SER A 89 11.33 33.78 2.35
C SER A 89 11.02 35.03 1.51
N ARG A 90 9.76 35.20 1.09
CA ARG A 90 9.30 36.32 0.25
C ARG A 90 8.44 37.31 1.03
N ASP A 91 7.62 36.82 1.94
CA ASP A 91 6.68 37.62 2.74
C ASP A 91 6.80 37.23 4.23
N PRO A 92 7.04 38.18 5.15
CA PRO A 92 7.13 37.82 6.56
C PRO A 92 5.78 37.36 7.14
N ASP A 93 4.62 37.78 6.62
CA ASP A 93 3.27 37.39 7.07
C ASP A 93 3.14 37.14 8.60
N GLY A 94 3.55 38.13 9.41
CA GLY A 94 3.51 38.08 10.88
C GLY A 94 4.77 37.55 11.59
N LEU A 95 5.77 37.07 10.85
CA LEU A 95 7.12 36.80 11.37
C LEU A 95 7.89 38.10 11.66
N VAL A 96 8.88 38.03 12.55
CA VAL A 96 9.75 39.18 12.86
C VAL A 96 10.57 39.67 11.67
N CYS A 97 10.91 38.79 10.73
CA CYS A 97 11.53 39.13 9.45
C CYS A 97 11.33 37.99 8.43
N ILE A 98 11.65 38.25 7.16
CA ILE A 98 11.67 37.21 6.12
C ILE A 98 12.81 36.21 6.36
N LEU A 99 12.59 34.97 5.93
CA LEU A 99 13.62 33.94 5.91
C LEU A 99 14.65 34.28 4.83
N ARG A 100 15.94 34.31 5.21
CA ARG A 100 17.03 34.68 4.29
C ARG A 100 18.00 33.53 4.05
N LYS A 101 18.64 33.04 5.12
CA LYS A 101 19.70 32.04 5.02
C LYS A 101 19.30 30.78 5.79
N PRO A 102 19.18 29.62 5.13
CA PRO A 102 18.99 28.37 5.86
C PRO A 102 20.28 27.98 6.58
N CYS A 103 20.16 27.63 7.85
CA CYS A 103 21.20 26.96 8.62
C CYS A 103 21.23 25.49 8.19
N LEU A 104 22.17 25.16 7.31
CA LEU A 104 22.29 23.81 6.77
C LEU A 104 22.81 22.84 7.84
N ARG A 105 22.24 21.64 7.87
CA ARG A 105 22.69 20.54 8.69
C ARG A 105 24.06 20.06 8.19
N PRO A 106 25.07 19.90 9.08
CA PRO A 106 26.36 19.36 8.67
C PRO A 106 26.19 17.96 8.06
N PRO A 107 26.98 17.58 7.02
CA PRO A 107 26.83 16.30 6.33
C PRO A 107 26.91 15.07 7.25
N GLU A 108 27.67 15.18 8.33
CA GLU A 108 27.91 14.11 9.31
C GLU A 108 26.80 14.02 10.37
N THR A 109 25.94 15.03 10.45
CA THR A 109 24.84 15.06 11.43
C THR A 109 23.60 14.37 10.85
N GLN A 110 23.29 13.18 11.36
CA GLN A 110 22.04 12.48 11.03
C GLN A 110 20.83 13.23 11.61
N ILE A 111 19.67 13.08 10.96
CA ILE A 111 18.40 13.58 11.49
C ILE A 111 18.13 12.87 12.82
N LYS A 112 17.95 13.65 13.90
CA LYS A 112 17.63 13.08 15.21
C LYS A 112 16.21 12.56 15.19
N LEU A 113 16.05 11.26 15.34
CA LEU A 113 14.74 10.63 15.43
C LEU A 113 14.16 10.85 16.84
N GLY A 114 12.90 11.26 16.92
CA GLY A 114 12.14 11.43 18.14
C GLY A 114 11.07 10.36 18.32
N VAL A 115 10.31 10.52 19.40
CA VAL A 115 9.24 9.60 19.84
C VAL A 115 8.17 9.41 18.75
N PHE A 116 7.94 10.45 17.94
CA PHE A 116 6.92 10.45 16.89
C PHE A 116 7.34 9.78 15.60
N ASP A 117 8.64 9.61 15.35
CA ASP A 117 9.14 9.09 14.07
C ASP A 117 8.85 7.59 13.92
N ASN A 118 8.88 6.84 15.03
CA ASN A 118 8.52 5.42 15.04
C ASN A 118 7.02 5.19 15.29
N LEU A 119 6.31 6.20 15.82
CA LEU A 119 4.90 6.08 16.19
C LEU A 119 4.03 5.74 14.98
N ARG A 120 4.24 6.45 13.86
CA ARG A 120 3.50 6.26 12.61
C ARG A 120 3.69 4.86 12.05
N GLU A 121 4.93 4.40 11.97
CA GLU A 121 5.25 3.08 11.40
C GLU A 121 4.67 1.97 12.28
N ASN A 122 4.79 2.10 13.61
CA ASN A 122 4.21 1.14 14.55
C ASN A 122 2.68 1.08 14.44
N MET A 123 2.01 2.23 14.34
CA MET A 123 0.56 2.28 14.15
C MET A 123 0.13 1.62 12.84
N LEU A 124 0.84 1.85 11.73
CA LEU A 124 0.55 1.20 10.45
C LEU A 124 0.69 -0.33 10.56
N ARG A 125 1.78 -0.81 11.15
CA ARG A 125 2.06 -2.24 11.36
C ARG A 125 1.00 -2.89 12.24
N GLU A 126 0.68 -2.24 13.36
CA GLU A 126 -0.33 -2.73 14.29
C GLU A 126 -1.72 -2.71 13.66
N TYR A 127 -2.08 -1.67 12.89
CA TYR A 127 -3.37 -1.61 12.20
C TYR A 127 -3.54 -2.74 11.21
N VAL A 128 -2.51 -2.97 10.39
CA VAL A 128 -2.50 -4.03 9.38
C VAL A 128 -2.57 -5.40 10.05
N LYS A 129 -1.81 -5.61 11.12
CA LYS A 129 -1.84 -6.84 11.92
C LYS A 129 -3.22 -7.10 12.52
N GLN A 130 -3.83 -6.12 13.17
CA GLN A 130 -5.12 -6.32 13.85
C GLN A 130 -6.28 -6.47 12.85
N THR A 131 -6.21 -5.81 11.70
CA THR A 131 -7.32 -5.80 10.72
C THR A 131 -7.28 -7.00 9.79
N TRP A 132 -6.09 -7.41 9.32
CA TRP A 132 -5.93 -8.49 8.33
C TRP A 132 -5.08 -9.67 8.80
N ASN A 133 -4.56 -9.66 10.05
CA ASN A 133 -3.70 -10.72 10.59
C ASN A 133 -2.48 -11.03 9.69
N LEU A 134 -1.85 -9.98 9.17
CA LEU A 134 -0.68 -10.09 8.32
C LEU A 134 0.59 -9.86 9.11
N GLU A 135 1.65 -10.56 8.71
CA GLU A 135 2.99 -10.47 9.28
C GLU A 135 4.05 -10.64 8.17
N GLY A 136 5.31 -10.32 8.50
CA GLY A 136 6.44 -10.47 7.59
C GLY A 136 6.28 -9.68 6.29
N GLU A 137 6.74 -10.25 5.17
CA GLU A 137 6.76 -9.59 3.86
C GLU A 137 5.36 -9.19 3.38
N ALA A 138 4.32 -9.98 3.65
CA ALA A 138 2.94 -9.62 3.27
C ALA A 138 2.47 -8.33 3.97
N MET A 139 2.84 -8.13 5.23
CA MET A 139 2.59 -6.86 5.94
C MET A 139 3.36 -5.71 5.30
N GLU A 140 4.65 -5.89 4.99
CA GLU A 140 5.46 -4.83 4.37
C GLU A 140 4.88 -4.39 3.02
N GLN A 141 4.50 -5.35 2.17
CA GLN A 141 3.92 -5.06 0.85
C GLN A 141 2.57 -4.34 0.99
N ALA A 142 1.76 -4.71 1.99
CA ALA A 142 0.52 -4.02 2.32
C ALA A 142 0.77 -2.54 2.68
N ILE A 143 1.72 -2.30 3.60
CA ILE A 143 2.06 -0.96 4.07
C ILE A 143 2.63 -0.13 2.92
N ILE A 144 3.58 -0.67 2.16
CA ILE A 144 4.19 0.07 1.05
C ILE A 144 3.15 0.44 -0.02
N SER A 145 2.25 -0.48 -0.37
CA SER A 145 1.24 -0.22 -1.39
C SER A 145 0.14 0.73 -0.89
N GLN A 146 -0.31 0.59 0.36
CA GLN A 146 -1.54 1.22 0.86
C GLN A 146 -1.31 2.27 1.95
N ALA A 147 -0.07 2.68 2.24
CA ALA A 147 0.24 3.65 3.30
C ALA A 147 -0.68 4.90 3.28
N PRO A 148 -0.93 5.59 2.14
CA PRO A 148 -1.83 6.74 2.13
C PRO A 148 -3.25 6.43 2.60
N GLN A 149 -3.81 5.31 2.15
CA GLN A 149 -5.16 4.85 2.53
C GLN A 149 -5.20 4.41 4.00
N LEU A 150 -4.20 3.64 4.44
CA LEU A 150 -4.07 3.18 5.82
C LEU A 150 -3.94 4.37 6.78
N GLU A 151 -3.17 5.40 6.41
CA GLU A 151 -3.06 6.63 7.20
C GLU A 151 -4.38 7.37 7.32
N LYS A 152 -5.17 7.43 6.25
CA LYS A 152 -6.52 8.01 6.28
C LYS A 152 -7.46 7.22 7.19
N LEU A 153 -7.36 5.88 7.20
CA LEU A 153 -8.13 5.02 8.10
C LEU A 153 -7.68 5.19 9.55
N ILE A 154 -6.36 5.27 9.79
CA ILE A 154 -5.77 5.52 11.11
C ILE A 154 -6.21 6.88 11.66
N ALA A 155 -6.32 7.88 10.79
CA ALA A 155 -6.75 9.23 11.12
C ALA A 155 -8.25 9.35 11.44
N THR A 156 -9.07 8.33 11.16
CA THR A 156 -10.53 8.39 11.33
C THR A 156 -11.02 7.40 12.38
N THR A 157 -11.33 6.16 11.99
CA THR A 157 -12.05 5.19 12.84
C THR A 157 -11.19 4.04 13.36
N ALA A 158 -9.89 4.01 13.05
CA ALA A 158 -9.04 2.87 13.39
C ALA A 158 -8.98 2.55 14.89
N HIS A 159 -9.13 3.54 15.77
CA HIS A 159 -9.18 3.32 17.22
C HIS A 159 -10.29 2.34 17.61
N GLU A 160 -11.39 2.23 16.84
CA GLU A 160 -12.48 1.30 17.08
C GLU A 160 -12.11 -0.17 16.88
N LYS A 161 -11.09 -0.42 16.04
CA LYS A 161 -10.56 -1.76 15.77
C LYS A 161 -9.53 -2.20 16.81
N MET A 162 -9.09 -1.30 17.70
CA MET A 162 -8.03 -1.58 18.64
C MET A 162 -8.52 -2.43 19.82
N PRO A 163 -7.71 -3.39 20.31
CA PRO A 163 -8.13 -4.30 21.37
C PRO A 163 -8.37 -3.61 22.72
N TRP A 164 -7.73 -2.47 22.96
CA TRP A 164 -7.90 -1.64 24.16
C TRP A 164 -9.14 -0.74 24.10
N TYR A 165 -9.83 -0.64 22.96
CA TYR A 165 -11.03 0.17 22.82
C TYR A 165 -12.29 -0.64 23.12
N HIS A 166 -13.09 -0.13 24.05
CA HIS A 166 -14.25 -0.83 24.60
C HIS A 166 -15.60 -0.25 24.17
N SER A 167 -15.60 0.68 23.20
CA SER A 167 -16.82 1.39 22.78
C SER A 167 -17.51 2.10 23.96
N LYS A 168 -18.84 2.25 23.91
CA LYS A 168 -19.65 2.87 24.95
C LYS A 168 -19.90 1.90 26.12
N ILE A 169 -19.02 1.92 27.12
CA ILE A 169 -19.20 1.22 28.41
C ILE A 169 -19.23 2.21 29.57
N SER A 170 -19.94 1.85 30.65
CA SER A 170 -20.01 2.68 31.85
C SER A 170 -18.67 2.73 32.59
N ARG A 171 -18.53 3.74 33.47
CA ARG A 171 -17.36 3.86 34.35
C ARG A 171 -17.21 2.61 35.23
N GLN A 172 -18.29 2.16 35.85
CA GLN A 172 -18.29 0.97 36.71
C GLN A 172 -17.93 -0.30 35.94
N GLU A 173 -18.41 -0.45 34.70
CA GLU A 173 -18.06 -1.59 33.85
C GLU A 173 -16.57 -1.55 33.46
N SER A 174 -16.00 -0.36 33.22
CA SER A 174 -14.56 -0.22 32.97
C SER A 174 -13.71 -0.62 34.16
N GLU A 175 -14.11 -0.22 35.37
CA GLU A 175 -13.45 -0.61 36.62
C GLU A 175 -13.52 -2.13 36.80
N ARG A 176 -14.71 -2.73 36.63
CA ARG A 176 -14.90 -4.19 36.73
C ARG A 176 -13.98 -4.96 35.79
N ARG A 177 -13.83 -4.52 34.53
CA ARG A 177 -12.93 -5.15 33.56
C ARG A 177 -11.46 -5.01 33.93
N LEU A 178 -11.04 -3.84 34.43
CA LEU A 178 -9.65 -3.63 34.86
C LEU A 178 -9.30 -4.46 36.10
N TYR A 179 -10.21 -4.57 37.07
CA TYR A 179 -10.05 -5.44 38.24
C TYR A 179 -10.11 -6.93 37.90
N SER A 180 -10.67 -7.29 36.74
CA SER A 180 -10.69 -8.68 36.29
C SER A 180 -9.30 -9.14 35.86
N ARG A 181 -8.88 -10.33 36.30
CA ARG A 181 -7.56 -10.95 36.03
C ARG A 181 -6.39 -10.20 36.71
N ALA A 182 -5.20 -10.27 36.10
CA ALA A 182 -4.00 -9.62 36.60
C ALA A 182 -4.18 -8.10 36.68
N GLN A 183 -3.61 -7.51 37.73
CA GLN A 183 -3.71 -6.09 38.06
C GLN A 183 -2.35 -5.40 38.05
N PRO A 184 -1.57 -5.47 36.93
CA PRO A 184 -0.30 -4.76 36.84
C PRO A 184 -0.54 -3.25 36.70
N ASP A 185 0.43 -2.48 37.18
CA ASP A 185 0.46 -1.03 36.95
C ASP A 185 0.54 -0.73 35.45
N GLY A 186 -0.18 0.30 35.03
CA GLY A 186 -0.29 0.70 33.63
C GLY A 186 -1.35 -0.07 32.84
N LYS A 187 -2.02 -1.10 33.41
CA LYS A 187 -3.11 -1.79 32.70
C LYS A 187 -4.23 -0.82 32.35
N PHE A 188 -4.67 -0.77 31.09
CA PHE A 188 -5.58 0.28 30.65
C PHE A 188 -6.64 -0.15 29.65
N LEU A 189 -7.67 0.68 29.49
CA LEU A 189 -8.63 0.63 28.38
C LEU A 189 -9.14 2.04 28.05
N VAL A 190 -9.63 2.23 26.83
CA VAL A 190 -10.31 3.47 26.42
C VAL A 190 -11.77 3.17 26.11
N ARG A 191 -12.64 4.09 26.52
CA ARG A 191 -14.09 4.01 26.30
C ARG A 191 -14.63 5.34 25.81
N GLU A 192 -15.70 5.27 25.01
CA GLU A 192 -16.51 6.43 24.67
C GLU A 192 -17.36 6.83 25.87
N ARG A 193 -17.53 8.13 26.11
CA ARG A 193 -18.41 8.66 27.16
C ARG A 193 -19.85 8.77 26.62
N GLU A 194 -20.75 9.33 27.43
CA GLU A 194 -22.15 9.49 27.02
C GLU A 194 -22.30 10.50 25.88
N GLU A 195 -21.56 11.60 25.96
CA GLU A 195 -21.39 12.62 24.93
C GLU A 195 -20.59 12.04 23.74
N PRO A 196 -21.20 11.94 22.55
CA PRO A 196 -20.55 11.41 21.36
C PRO A 196 -19.25 12.15 21.02
N GLY A 197 -18.24 11.39 20.60
CA GLY A 197 -16.92 11.95 20.25
C GLY A 197 -16.05 12.36 21.45
N THR A 198 -16.51 12.11 22.68
CA THR A 198 -15.70 12.31 23.89
C THR A 198 -15.29 10.97 24.50
N TYR A 199 -14.05 10.89 24.98
CA TYR A 199 -13.45 9.63 25.42
C TYR A 199 -12.92 9.71 26.84
N ALA A 200 -12.80 8.56 27.49
CA ALA A 200 -12.15 8.42 28.78
C ALA A 200 -11.14 7.27 28.75
N LEU A 201 -9.96 7.53 29.29
CA LEU A 201 -8.91 6.55 29.53
C LEU A 201 -9.03 6.06 30.98
N SER A 202 -9.24 4.76 31.17
CA SER A 202 -9.23 4.12 32.48
C SER A 202 -7.93 3.33 32.63
N MET A 203 -7.16 3.57 33.69
CA MET A 203 -5.84 2.95 33.91
C MET A 203 -5.69 2.47 35.36
N MET A 204 -5.01 1.34 35.55
CA MET A 204 -4.66 0.77 36.85
C MET A 204 -3.30 1.28 37.34
N TYR A 205 -3.23 1.73 38.58
CA TYR A 205 -1.98 2.07 39.27
C TYR A 205 -2.14 1.83 40.78
N GLY A 206 -1.19 1.13 41.39
CA GLY A 206 -1.26 0.80 42.82
C GLY A 206 -2.55 0.04 43.18
N LYS A 207 -2.99 -0.87 42.30
CA LYS A 207 -4.26 -1.63 42.40
C LYS A 207 -5.53 -0.76 42.47
N THR A 208 -5.45 0.50 42.09
CA THR A 208 -6.58 1.43 42.02
C THR A 208 -6.80 1.86 40.58
N VAL A 209 -8.06 1.95 40.15
CA VAL A 209 -8.40 2.44 38.81
C VAL A 209 -8.54 3.96 38.82
N TYR A 210 -7.77 4.62 37.97
CA TYR A 210 -7.82 6.04 37.68
C TYR A 210 -8.56 6.27 36.36
N HIS A 211 -9.33 7.36 36.30
CA HIS A 211 -10.06 7.75 35.09
C HIS A 211 -9.62 9.14 34.66
N TYR A 212 -9.21 9.24 33.41
CA TYR A 212 -8.80 10.48 32.79
C TYR A 212 -9.75 10.81 31.65
N GLN A 213 -10.20 12.06 31.61
CA GLN A 213 -10.95 12.58 30.47
C GLN A 213 -9.96 12.91 29.35
N ILE A 214 -10.21 12.38 28.16
CA ILE A 214 -9.50 12.78 26.96
C ILE A 214 -10.21 14.03 26.44
N LEU A 215 -9.49 15.14 26.40
CA LEU A 215 -10.00 16.44 25.96
C LEU A 215 -9.86 16.57 24.45
N GLN A 216 -10.75 17.35 23.84
CA GLN A 216 -10.69 17.72 22.43
C GLN A 216 -10.72 19.25 22.33
N ASP A 217 -9.82 19.83 21.53
CA ASP A 217 -9.79 21.27 21.32
C ASP A 217 -10.65 21.71 20.11
N LYS A 218 -10.74 23.02 19.88
CA LYS A 218 -11.53 23.58 18.77
C LYS A 218 -11.02 23.16 17.37
N SER A 219 -9.77 22.69 17.27
CA SER A 219 -9.20 22.16 16.04
C SER A 219 -9.49 20.66 15.85
N GLY A 220 -10.17 20.03 16.80
CA GLY A 220 -10.50 18.61 16.78
C GLY A 220 -9.39 17.70 17.33
N LYS A 221 -8.28 18.25 17.82
CA LYS A 221 -7.15 17.47 18.35
C LYS A 221 -7.42 16.98 19.77
N PHE A 222 -7.01 15.74 20.06
CA PHE A 222 -7.14 15.05 21.34
C PHE A 222 -5.91 15.23 22.22
N PHE A 223 -6.10 15.40 23.52
CA PHE A 223 -5.01 15.60 24.48
C PHE A 223 -5.41 15.21 25.91
N MET A 224 -4.40 14.97 26.76
CA MET A 224 -4.55 14.92 28.21
C MET A 224 -4.49 16.33 28.79
N PRO A 225 -5.06 16.63 29.97
CA PRO A 225 -4.91 17.93 30.62
C PRO A 225 -3.43 18.36 30.68
N GLU A 226 -3.11 19.54 30.13
CA GLU A 226 -1.73 20.09 29.99
C GLU A 226 -0.76 19.27 29.12
N GLY A 227 -1.25 18.23 28.44
CA GLY A 227 -0.46 17.30 27.65
C GLY A 227 -0.34 17.65 26.17
N THR A 228 0.35 16.75 25.47
CA THR A 228 0.62 16.78 24.03
C THR A 228 -0.67 16.58 23.22
N LYS A 229 -0.78 17.25 22.06
CA LYS A 229 -1.95 17.19 21.18
C LYS A 229 -1.78 16.22 20.02
N PHE A 230 -2.84 15.48 19.70
CA PHE A 230 -2.87 14.41 18.71
C PHE A 230 -4.09 14.52 17.79
N ASP A 231 -3.98 14.03 16.56
CA ASP A 231 -5.11 14.03 15.62
C ASP A 231 -6.10 12.92 15.96
N THR A 232 -5.65 11.82 16.58
CA THR A 232 -6.51 10.71 16.99
C THR A 232 -6.25 10.19 18.38
N VAL A 233 -7.28 9.57 18.96
CA VAL A 233 -7.21 8.86 20.25
C VAL A 233 -6.15 7.77 20.23
N TRP A 234 -5.95 7.10 19.09
CA TRP A 234 -4.93 6.05 19.00
C TRP A 234 -3.51 6.62 19.07
N GLN A 235 -3.23 7.72 18.36
CA GLN A 235 -1.92 8.39 18.47
C GLN A 235 -1.63 8.82 19.92
N LEU A 236 -2.65 9.33 20.62
CA LEU A 236 -2.55 9.66 22.04
C LEU A 236 -2.20 8.42 22.87
N VAL A 237 -2.90 7.30 22.69
CA VAL A 237 -2.63 6.05 23.43
C VAL A 237 -1.22 5.53 23.19
N GLU A 238 -0.76 5.46 21.94
CA GLU A 238 0.59 4.97 21.64
C GLU A 238 1.67 5.90 22.24
N TYR A 239 1.44 7.21 22.22
CA TYR A 239 2.32 8.15 22.90
C TYR A 239 2.33 7.94 24.42
N LEU A 240 1.17 7.70 25.04
CA LEU A 240 1.04 7.48 26.47
C LEU A 240 1.65 6.16 26.97
N LYS A 241 1.88 5.17 26.08
CA LYS A 241 2.70 3.98 26.36
C LYS A 241 4.18 4.32 26.54
N MET A 242 4.65 5.42 25.95
CA MET A 242 6.05 5.83 25.99
C MET A 242 6.31 6.96 26.98
N LYS A 243 5.34 7.87 27.16
CA LYS A 243 5.42 9.02 28.06
C LYS A 243 4.18 9.16 28.92
N GLN A 244 4.40 9.39 30.21
CA GLN A 244 3.33 9.51 31.20
C GLN A 244 2.42 10.73 30.93
N ASP A 245 2.99 11.89 30.60
CA ASP A 245 2.29 13.14 30.20
C ASP A 245 0.99 13.42 30.98
N GLY A 246 1.09 13.44 32.32
CA GLY A 246 -0.03 13.71 33.24
C GLY A 246 -0.76 12.46 33.79
N LEU A 247 -0.42 11.26 33.32
CA LEU A 247 -0.88 10.00 33.94
C LEU A 247 -0.15 9.72 35.26
N MET A 248 -0.55 8.69 36.02
CA MET A 248 0.22 8.22 37.20
C MET A 248 1.46 7.40 36.83
N THR A 249 1.40 6.70 35.70
CA THR A 249 2.48 5.89 35.11
C THR A 249 2.22 5.80 33.59
N VAL A 250 3.19 5.29 32.83
CA VAL A 250 3.00 5.00 31.40
C VAL A 250 1.98 3.89 31.19
N LEU A 251 1.31 3.88 30.04
CA LEU A 251 0.41 2.79 29.68
C LEU A 251 1.21 1.49 29.47
N GLY A 252 0.76 0.44 30.14
CA GLY A 252 1.33 -0.90 30.06
C GLY A 252 0.43 -1.83 29.24
N GLU A 253 -0.02 -2.92 29.86
CA GLU A 253 -0.83 -3.95 29.20
C GLU A 253 -2.25 -3.45 28.86
N ALA A 254 -2.69 -3.65 27.62
CA ALA A 254 -4.07 -3.38 27.22
C ALA A 254 -5.03 -4.39 27.88
N CYS A 255 -6.07 -3.90 28.53
CA CYS A 255 -7.22 -4.72 28.88
C CYS A 255 -7.97 -5.05 27.59
N LEU A 256 -7.98 -6.33 27.21
CA LEU A 256 -8.54 -6.77 25.93
C LEU A 256 -10.07 -6.76 25.95
N ASN A 257 -10.67 -6.20 24.90
CA ASN A 257 -12.10 -6.30 24.64
C ASN A 257 -12.45 -7.73 24.17
N ASN A 258 -13.41 -8.38 24.84
CA ASN A 258 -13.84 -9.75 24.51
C ASN A 258 -14.41 -9.93 23.09
N LYS A 259 -14.65 -8.85 22.32
CA LYS A 259 -14.98 -8.95 20.89
C LYS A 259 -13.76 -9.30 20.00
N ALA A 260 -12.53 -9.10 20.49
CA ALA A 260 -11.29 -9.37 19.76
C ALA A 260 -10.68 -10.76 20.08
N ALA A 261 -11.25 -11.51 21.04
CA ALA A 261 -10.89 -12.90 21.23
C ALA A 261 -11.52 -13.72 20.11
N GLY A 262 -10.70 -14.18 19.16
CA GLY A 262 -11.11 -15.06 18.08
C GLY A 262 -11.94 -16.25 18.58
N LYS A 263 -12.85 -16.71 17.73
CA LYS A 263 -13.68 -17.92 17.89
C LYS A 263 -12.91 -19.03 18.61
N THR A 264 -13.17 -19.24 19.89
CA THR A 264 -12.76 -20.48 20.58
C THR A 264 -13.56 -21.66 20.03
N PRO A 265 -12.99 -22.88 19.95
CA PRO A 265 -13.68 -24.03 19.40
C PRO A 265 -14.91 -24.38 20.25
N ASN A 266 -16.03 -24.66 19.59
CA ASN A 266 -17.26 -25.09 20.26
C ASN A 266 -16.98 -26.28 21.18
N LEU A 267 -17.32 -26.13 22.46
CA LEU A 267 -17.55 -27.26 23.36
C LEU A 267 -18.76 -28.06 22.85
N PRO A 268 -18.76 -29.40 22.95
CA PRO A 268 -19.90 -30.20 22.50
C PRO A 268 -21.08 -30.00 23.45
N GLU A 269 -22.21 -29.52 22.94
CA GLU A 269 -23.47 -29.55 23.69
C GLU A 269 -24.03 -30.99 23.81
N PRO A 270 -24.69 -31.32 24.92
CA PRO A 270 -25.09 -32.69 25.23
C PRO A 270 -26.34 -33.13 24.47
N ARG A 271 -26.29 -34.37 23.96
CA ARG A 271 -27.42 -35.12 23.41
C ARG A 271 -28.61 -35.18 24.39
N ARG A 272 -29.81 -34.84 23.91
CA ARG A 272 -31.07 -35.43 24.44
C ARG A 272 -32.11 -35.70 23.34
N THR A 273 -32.42 -37.00 23.25
CA THR A 273 -33.71 -37.68 23.05
C THR A 273 -34.54 -37.45 21.77
N ALA A 274 -34.65 -38.55 21.04
CA ALA A 274 -35.55 -38.82 19.93
C ALA A 274 -37.04 -38.76 20.29
N GLN A 275 -37.88 -38.43 19.30
CA GLN A 275 -38.96 -39.32 18.87
C GLN A 275 -39.60 -38.87 17.53
N ASN A 276 -39.69 -39.87 16.64
CA ASN A 276 -40.73 -40.18 15.65
C ASN A 276 -41.16 -39.15 14.58
N GLY A 277 -40.88 -39.54 13.32
CA GLY A 277 -41.96 -40.08 12.50
C GLY A 277 -42.27 -39.36 11.19
N TYR A 278 -42.04 -40.10 10.09
CA TYR A 278 -42.66 -39.95 8.76
C TYR A 278 -41.94 -39.07 7.73
N THR A 279 -41.45 -39.74 6.69
CA THR A 279 -41.00 -39.17 5.42
C THR A 279 -41.98 -39.59 4.33
N PRO A 280 -42.51 -38.65 3.54
CA PRO A 280 -42.77 -38.89 2.12
C PRO A 280 -42.05 -37.85 1.24
N PRO A 281 -41.79 -38.18 -0.04
CA PRO A 281 -40.81 -37.47 -0.86
C PRO A 281 -41.43 -36.26 -1.57
N PRO A 282 -40.69 -35.16 -1.79
CA PRO A 282 -41.05 -34.19 -2.81
C PRO A 282 -40.02 -34.15 -3.94
N ARG A 283 -40.59 -34.25 -5.15
CA ARG A 283 -40.09 -33.75 -6.43
C ARG A 283 -39.38 -32.40 -6.31
N ALA A 284 -38.29 -32.30 -7.06
CA ALA A 284 -37.69 -31.12 -7.72
C ALA A 284 -38.08 -29.72 -7.19
N VAL A 285 -37.12 -29.05 -6.55
CA VAL A 285 -37.03 -27.58 -6.59
C VAL A 285 -35.58 -27.12 -6.62
N ALA A 286 -35.34 -26.14 -7.49
CA ALA A 286 -34.22 -25.22 -7.48
C ALA A 286 -33.96 -24.63 -6.08
N GLY A 287 -32.70 -24.42 -5.74
CA GLY A 287 -32.29 -23.78 -4.51
C GLY A 287 -30.79 -23.59 -4.49
N ALA A 288 -30.32 -22.47 -5.04
CA ALA A 288 -28.95 -22.02 -4.88
C ALA A 288 -28.63 -21.82 -3.38
N PRO A 289 -27.41 -22.13 -2.91
CA PRO A 289 -27.01 -21.80 -1.54
C PRO A 289 -26.99 -20.28 -1.36
N ALA A 290 -27.49 -19.83 -0.20
CA ALA A 290 -27.71 -18.45 0.17
C ALA A 290 -26.44 -17.57 -0.02
N PRO A 291 -26.58 -16.33 -0.55
CA PRO A 291 -25.47 -15.41 -0.64
C PRO A 291 -25.02 -14.99 0.77
N ALA A 292 -23.70 -14.88 0.93
CA ALA A 292 -23.08 -14.25 2.08
C ALA A 292 -23.71 -12.86 2.33
N PRO A 293 -23.79 -12.39 3.60
CA PRO A 293 -24.50 -11.16 3.92
C PRO A 293 -23.94 -9.98 3.12
N SER A 294 -24.77 -9.46 2.23
CA SER A 294 -24.56 -8.21 1.51
C SER A 294 -24.55 -7.07 2.53
N THR A 295 -23.35 -6.68 2.97
CA THR A 295 -23.15 -5.39 3.62
C THR A 295 -23.08 -4.35 2.51
N SER A 296 -24.19 -3.64 2.32
CA SER A 296 -24.27 -2.43 1.53
C SER A 296 -23.46 -1.33 2.23
N SER A 297 -22.20 -1.22 1.88
CA SER A 297 -21.41 0.01 2.00
C SER A 297 -20.43 0.01 0.83
N ASP A 298 -20.52 1.04 -0.01
CA ASP A 298 -19.66 1.32 -1.17
C ASP A 298 -18.24 1.70 -0.73
N HIS A 299 -17.65 0.90 0.15
CA HIS A 299 -16.24 0.98 0.49
C HIS A 299 -15.48 0.23 -0.60
N ASP A 300 -14.74 0.99 -1.41
CA ASP A 300 -13.76 0.44 -2.34
C ASP A 300 -12.87 -0.58 -1.60
N LEU A 301 -13.00 -1.86 -1.93
CA LEU A 301 -12.22 -2.94 -1.31
C LEU A 301 -10.74 -2.71 -1.52
N LEU A 302 -9.96 -2.70 -0.42
CA LEU A 302 -8.52 -2.62 -0.49
C LEU A 302 -7.94 -3.96 -0.99
N PRO A 303 -6.70 -3.97 -1.51
CA PRO A 303 -6.04 -5.22 -1.88
C PRO A 303 -6.08 -6.26 -0.76
N MET A 304 -5.92 -5.81 0.49
CA MET A 304 -5.86 -6.63 1.70
C MET A 304 -7.16 -7.36 2.04
N ASP A 305 -8.30 -6.84 1.58
CA ASP A 305 -9.62 -7.43 1.78
C ASP A 305 -9.85 -8.64 0.85
N CYS A 306 -8.98 -8.83 -0.15
CA CYS A 306 -9.07 -9.92 -1.11
C CYS A 306 -8.30 -11.15 -0.61
N SER A 307 -8.92 -12.33 -0.71
CA SER A 307 -8.31 -13.61 -0.29
C SER A 307 -6.98 -13.94 -0.97
N GLY A 308 -6.72 -13.39 -2.17
CA GLY A 308 -5.47 -13.56 -2.92
C GLY A 308 -4.34 -12.61 -2.54
N PHE A 309 -4.49 -11.75 -1.53
CA PHE A 309 -3.40 -10.86 -1.10
C PHE A 309 -2.35 -11.59 -0.25
N ASN A 310 -2.77 -12.37 0.75
CA ASN A 310 -1.85 -13.16 1.54
C ASN A 310 -1.65 -14.54 0.89
N PRO A 311 -0.52 -14.80 0.24
CA PRO A 311 -0.27 -16.10 -0.37
C PRO A 311 -0.21 -17.24 0.67
N TYR A 312 -0.01 -16.97 1.96
CA TYR A 312 0.21 -18.01 2.96
C TYR A 312 -0.81 -17.98 4.10
N HIS A 313 -2.10 -17.82 3.80
CA HIS A 313 -3.14 -17.95 4.82
C HIS A 313 -3.12 -19.34 5.50
N ASN A 314 -2.55 -20.36 4.85
CA ASN A 314 -2.26 -21.67 5.43
C ASN A 314 -0.88 -22.21 4.96
N PRO A 315 0.09 -22.44 5.86
CA PRO A 315 1.40 -23.01 5.53
C PRO A 315 1.36 -24.38 4.84
N ASN A 316 0.25 -25.12 4.96
CA ASN A 316 0.08 -26.43 4.32
C ASN A 316 -0.25 -26.34 2.82
N ASP A 317 -0.73 -25.19 2.33
CA ASP A 317 -1.09 -25.01 0.91
C ASP A 317 0.14 -24.85 0.00
N VAL A 318 1.32 -24.70 0.59
CA VAL A 318 2.61 -24.49 -0.10
C VAL A 318 3.20 -25.80 -0.65
N LYS A 319 2.66 -26.97 -0.27
CA LYS A 319 3.35 -28.25 -0.46
C LYS A 319 2.98 -29.04 -1.72
N ARG A 320 1.96 -28.64 -2.49
CA ARG A 320 1.44 -29.47 -3.60
C ARG A 320 1.68 -28.84 -4.96
N PHE A 321 2.90 -29.01 -5.48
CA PHE A 321 3.23 -28.65 -6.86
C PHE A 321 2.42 -29.46 -7.90
N ASN A 322 2.13 -30.73 -7.62
CA ASN A 322 1.35 -31.60 -8.51
C ASN A 322 -0.11 -31.72 -8.01
N ILE A 323 -1.03 -31.21 -8.82
CA ILE A 323 -2.48 -31.21 -8.59
C ILE A 323 -3.10 -32.37 -9.38
N GLN A 324 -3.86 -33.21 -8.68
CA GLN A 324 -4.56 -34.33 -9.30
C GLN A 324 -5.76 -33.84 -10.11
N ARG A 325 -6.03 -34.48 -11.26
CA ARG A 325 -7.07 -34.04 -12.19
C ARG A 325 -8.46 -34.03 -11.54
N GLU A 326 -8.72 -34.95 -10.62
CA GLU A 326 -9.98 -35.13 -9.90
C GLU A 326 -10.26 -33.97 -8.93
N GLN A 327 -9.21 -33.24 -8.52
CA GLN A 327 -9.33 -32.05 -7.68
C GLN A 327 -9.74 -30.81 -8.46
N LEU A 328 -9.64 -30.82 -9.80
CA LEU A 328 -9.97 -29.69 -10.65
C LEU A 328 -11.34 -29.86 -11.31
N LEU A 329 -12.23 -28.91 -11.07
CA LEU A 329 -13.43 -28.71 -11.88
C LEU A 329 -13.11 -27.61 -12.89
N ILE A 330 -13.16 -27.93 -14.18
CA ILE A 330 -12.85 -26.99 -15.25
C ILE A 330 -14.18 -26.57 -15.88
N ASP A 331 -14.42 -25.27 -15.95
CA ASP A 331 -15.60 -24.68 -16.57
C ASP A 331 -15.48 -24.77 -18.11
N GLU A 332 -16.61 -24.73 -18.80
CA GLU A 332 -16.65 -24.61 -20.26
C GLU A 332 -16.27 -23.20 -20.71
N VAL A 333 -16.43 -22.20 -19.82
CA VAL A 333 -16.11 -20.80 -20.09
C VAL A 333 -14.60 -20.59 -20.28
N GLU A 334 -14.22 -20.21 -21.50
CA GLU A 334 -12.89 -19.73 -21.82
C GLU A 334 -12.75 -18.25 -21.43
N LEU A 335 -11.76 -17.95 -20.58
CA LEU A 335 -11.43 -16.58 -20.16
C LEU A 335 -10.58 -15.85 -21.21
N GLY A 336 -9.81 -16.62 -21.99
CA GLY A 336 -9.07 -16.12 -23.13
C GLY A 336 -8.16 -17.18 -23.74
N SER A 337 -7.64 -16.90 -24.92
CA SER A 337 -6.66 -17.74 -25.61
C SER A 337 -5.54 -16.90 -26.22
N GLY A 338 -4.38 -17.53 -26.37
CA GLY A 338 -3.18 -16.89 -26.87
C GLY A 338 -2.21 -17.86 -27.53
N ASN A 339 -0.99 -17.39 -27.75
CA ASN A 339 0.05 -18.19 -28.39
C ASN A 339 0.38 -19.46 -27.59
N PHE A 340 0.39 -19.36 -26.25
CA PHE A 340 0.79 -20.42 -25.33
C PHE A 340 -0.30 -21.42 -24.97
N GLY A 341 -1.57 -21.15 -25.28
CA GLY A 341 -2.68 -21.99 -24.85
C GLY A 341 -3.99 -21.24 -24.69
N SER A 342 -4.98 -21.92 -24.10
CA SER A 342 -6.24 -21.32 -23.66
C SER A 342 -6.32 -21.31 -22.14
N VAL A 343 -6.99 -20.30 -21.60
CA VAL A 343 -7.21 -20.10 -20.17
C VAL A 343 -8.69 -20.30 -19.89
N LYS A 344 -9.01 -21.23 -18.99
CA LYS A 344 -10.37 -21.55 -18.57
C LYS A 344 -10.57 -21.20 -17.11
N LYS A 345 -11.80 -20.86 -16.73
CA LYS A 345 -12.18 -20.78 -15.33
C LYS A 345 -12.25 -22.19 -14.73
N GLY A 346 -11.97 -22.33 -13.45
CA GLY A 346 -12.19 -23.58 -12.74
C GLY A 346 -12.26 -23.40 -11.24
N VAL A 347 -12.42 -24.53 -10.54
CA VAL A 347 -12.42 -24.63 -9.10
C VAL A 347 -11.45 -25.73 -8.68
N LEU A 348 -10.55 -25.39 -7.76
CA LEU A 348 -9.65 -26.34 -7.10
C LEU A 348 -10.25 -26.78 -5.76
N LYS A 349 -10.44 -28.09 -5.60
CA LYS A 349 -10.85 -28.71 -4.33
C LYS A 349 -9.62 -28.93 -3.43
N THR A 350 -9.62 -28.25 -2.29
CA THR A 350 -8.59 -28.35 -1.23
C THR A 350 -9.19 -28.96 0.03
N GLU A 351 -8.34 -29.35 0.98
CA GLU A 351 -8.78 -29.85 2.29
C GLU A 351 -9.51 -28.77 3.11
N SER A 352 -9.16 -27.50 2.87
CA SER A 352 -9.74 -26.32 3.52
C SER A 352 -10.96 -25.73 2.79
N GLY A 353 -11.39 -26.30 1.66
CA GLY A 353 -12.53 -25.82 0.89
C GLY A 353 -12.28 -25.73 -0.62
N GLN A 354 -13.06 -24.90 -1.31
CA GLN A 354 -12.96 -24.70 -2.75
C GLN A 354 -12.35 -23.33 -3.06
N ILE A 355 -11.47 -23.29 -4.05
CA ILE A 355 -10.77 -22.06 -4.49
C ILE A 355 -11.07 -21.85 -5.97
N ASP A 356 -11.52 -20.65 -6.34
CA ASP A 356 -11.65 -20.25 -7.74
C ASP A 356 -10.26 -20.08 -8.37
N VAL A 357 -10.06 -20.71 -9.53
CA VAL A 357 -8.77 -20.75 -10.22
C VAL A 357 -8.88 -20.42 -11.71
N ALA A 358 -7.77 -19.93 -12.26
CA ALA A 358 -7.57 -19.84 -13.70
C ALA A 358 -6.66 -20.99 -14.16
N ILE A 359 -7.08 -21.73 -15.18
CA ILE A 359 -6.41 -22.94 -15.65
C ILE A 359 -5.92 -22.69 -17.08
N LYS A 360 -4.61 -22.54 -17.25
CA LYS A 360 -3.99 -22.38 -18.56
C LYS A 360 -3.60 -23.74 -19.12
N VAL A 361 -4.33 -24.17 -20.14
CA VAL A 361 -4.08 -25.42 -20.88
C VAL A 361 -3.05 -25.14 -21.96
N LEU A 362 -1.87 -25.74 -21.83
CA LEU A 362 -0.75 -25.55 -22.75
C LEU A 362 -0.92 -26.42 -24.00
N LYS A 363 -0.48 -25.92 -25.15
CA LYS A 363 -0.55 -26.65 -26.43
C LYS A 363 0.45 -27.81 -26.44
N SER A 364 0.05 -28.92 -27.06
CA SER A 364 0.75 -30.22 -26.99
C SER A 364 1.95 -30.39 -27.93
N ASP A 365 2.34 -29.36 -28.70
CA ASP A 365 3.35 -29.46 -29.78
C ASP A 365 4.82 -29.46 -29.28
N ASN A 366 5.06 -29.57 -27.98
CA ASN A 366 6.40 -29.40 -27.41
C ASN A 366 7.21 -30.71 -27.41
N GLU A 367 8.34 -30.70 -28.11
CA GLU A 367 9.38 -31.75 -28.04
C GLU A 367 9.81 -32.02 -26.58
N LYS A 368 10.25 -33.25 -26.28
CA LYS A 368 10.61 -33.67 -24.90
C LYS A 368 11.51 -32.69 -24.14
N LEU A 369 12.49 -32.08 -24.83
CA LEU A 369 13.42 -31.09 -24.25
C LEU A 369 12.73 -29.79 -23.80
N VAL A 370 11.72 -29.33 -24.56
CA VAL A 370 10.93 -28.12 -24.22
C VAL A 370 10.08 -28.37 -22.98
N LYS A 371 9.62 -29.62 -22.78
CA LYS A 371 8.84 -30.01 -21.60
C LYS A 371 9.68 -29.94 -20.31
N GLU A 372 10.94 -30.35 -20.33
CA GLU A 372 11.82 -30.31 -19.15
C GLU A 372 12.17 -28.87 -18.74
N GLU A 373 12.51 -27.99 -19.70
CA GLU A 373 12.74 -26.57 -19.39
C GLU A 373 11.49 -25.91 -18.80
N MET A 374 10.33 -26.20 -19.38
CA MET A 374 9.05 -25.67 -18.91
C MET A 374 8.67 -26.17 -17.50
N MET A 375 8.97 -27.44 -17.17
CA MET A 375 8.78 -27.96 -15.81
C MET A 375 9.69 -27.25 -14.80
N ARG A 376 10.96 -27.00 -15.16
CA ARG A 376 11.89 -26.24 -14.32
C ARG A 376 11.43 -24.79 -14.09
N GLU A 377 10.95 -24.13 -15.14
CA GLU A 377 10.39 -22.78 -15.03
C GLU A 377 9.12 -22.75 -14.17
N ALA A 378 8.26 -23.77 -14.30
CA ALA A 378 7.08 -23.94 -13.46
C ALA A 378 7.42 -24.14 -11.98
N GLU A 379 8.46 -24.93 -11.66
CA GLU A 379 8.92 -25.12 -10.28
C GLU A 379 9.40 -23.82 -9.64
N ILE A 380 10.13 -22.99 -10.39
CA ILE A 380 10.57 -21.67 -9.92
C ILE A 380 9.36 -20.74 -9.77
N MET A 381 8.46 -20.73 -10.75
CA MET A 381 7.24 -19.91 -10.71
C MET A 381 6.33 -20.26 -9.52
N HIS A 382 6.27 -21.52 -9.12
CA HIS A 382 5.53 -21.96 -7.95
C HIS A 382 6.13 -21.45 -6.62
N GLN A 383 7.44 -21.19 -6.58
CA GLN A 383 8.13 -20.62 -5.42
C GLN A 383 7.96 -19.10 -5.33
N LEU A 384 7.62 -18.43 -6.44
CA LEU A 384 7.36 -17.00 -6.45
C LEU A 384 6.11 -16.69 -5.61
N SER A 385 6.27 -15.74 -4.71
CA SER A 385 5.26 -15.36 -3.73
C SER A 385 5.33 -13.87 -3.45
N ASN A 386 4.43 -13.15 -4.09
CA ASN A 386 4.24 -11.71 -3.91
C ASN A 386 2.77 -11.37 -4.19
N PRO A 387 2.14 -10.44 -3.44
CA PRO A 387 0.74 -10.09 -3.64
C PRO A 387 0.42 -9.53 -5.04
N PHE A 388 1.40 -8.92 -5.71
CA PHE A 388 1.23 -8.23 -7.00
C PHE A 388 1.66 -9.07 -8.21
N ILE A 389 1.84 -10.37 -8.03
CA ILE A 389 1.98 -11.35 -9.11
C ILE A 389 0.84 -12.38 -9.01
N VAL A 390 0.40 -12.90 -10.15
CA VAL A 390 -0.55 -14.02 -10.21
C VAL A 390 0.17 -15.27 -9.78
N ARG A 391 -0.20 -15.78 -8.60
CA ARG A 391 0.41 -16.96 -8.01
C ARG A 391 0.08 -18.22 -8.81
N MET A 392 1.13 -19.02 -9.03
CA MET A 392 0.98 -20.39 -9.50
C MET A 392 0.69 -21.33 -8.32
N LEU A 393 -0.50 -21.93 -8.32
CA LEU A 393 -0.92 -22.89 -7.29
C LEU A 393 -0.32 -24.28 -7.53
N GLY A 394 -0.15 -24.67 -8.80
CA GLY A 394 0.49 -25.93 -9.15
C GLY A 394 0.28 -26.33 -10.61
N LEU A 395 0.72 -27.54 -10.94
CA LEU A 395 0.60 -28.19 -12.23
C LEU A 395 -0.41 -29.33 -12.18
N CYS A 396 -1.19 -29.48 -13.24
CA CYS A 396 -1.96 -30.70 -13.47
C CYS A 396 -1.59 -31.29 -14.83
N ASN A 397 -1.35 -32.60 -14.88
CA ASN A 397 -1.04 -33.32 -16.11
C ASN A 397 -2.16 -34.33 -16.40
N ALA A 398 -3.01 -34.03 -17.38
CA ALA A 398 -4.12 -34.90 -17.77
C ALA A 398 -4.35 -34.81 -19.30
N GLY A 399 -3.53 -35.51 -20.07
CA GLY A 399 -3.49 -35.44 -21.54
C GLY A 399 -2.81 -34.18 -22.08
N SER A 400 -3.05 -33.02 -21.45
CA SER A 400 -2.32 -31.77 -21.68
C SER A 400 -1.78 -31.24 -20.35
N LEU A 401 -0.67 -30.50 -20.40
CA LEU A 401 -0.13 -29.84 -19.21
C LEU A 401 -0.94 -28.57 -18.91
N MET A 402 -1.34 -28.42 -17.66
CA MET A 402 -2.16 -27.31 -17.18
C MET A 402 -1.46 -26.58 -16.04
N LEU A 403 -1.35 -25.25 -16.18
CA LEU A 403 -0.92 -24.36 -15.10
C LEU A 403 -2.17 -23.90 -14.33
N VAL A 404 -2.24 -24.24 -13.06
CA VAL A 404 -3.32 -23.80 -12.17
C VAL A 404 -2.86 -22.57 -11.41
N MET A 405 -3.58 -21.46 -11.58
CA MET A 405 -3.22 -20.14 -11.09
C MET A 405 -4.37 -19.55 -10.27
N GLU A 406 -4.05 -18.59 -9.40
CA GLU A 406 -5.09 -17.81 -8.73
C GLU A 406 -5.96 -17.02 -9.74
N MET A 407 -7.19 -16.74 -9.36
CA MET A 407 -8.16 -16.04 -10.20
C MET A 407 -8.08 -14.52 -10.00
N ALA A 408 -7.88 -13.78 -11.09
CA ALA A 408 -8.02 -12.33 -11.16
C ALA A 408 -9.24 -11.97 -12.02
N SER A 409 -10.39 -11.78 -11.35
CA SER A 409 -11.72 -11.80 -11.99
C SER A 409 -12.07 -10.56 -12.81
N ALA A 410 -11.41 -9.42 -12.59
CA ALA A 410 -11.68 -8.19 -13.34
C ALA A 410 -10.94 -8.13 -14.70
N GLY A 411 -10.16 -9.16 -15.03
CA GLY A 411 -9.54 -9.33 -16.35
C GLY A 411 -8.36 -8.38 -16.60
N PRO A 412 -7.91 -8.26 -17.86
CA PRO A 412 -6.68 -7.53 -18.18
C PRO A 412 -6.85 -6.02 -18.14
N LEU A 413 -5.81 -5.33 -17.65
CA LEU A 413 -5.76 -3.89 -17.42
C LEU A 413 -6.13 -3.08 -18.66
N ASN A 414 -5.61 -3.43 -19.83
CA ASN A 414 -5.91 -2.70 -21.06
C ASN A 414 -7.41 -2.68 -21.39
N LYS A 415 -8.10 -3.83 -21.32
CA LYS A 415 -9.54 -3.91 -21.57
C LYS A 415 -10.33 -3.19 -20.47
N PHE A 416 -9.92 -3.36 -19.21
CA PHE A 416 -10.57 -2.68 -18.09
C PHE A 416 -10.53 -1.16 -18.25
N LEU A 417 -9.37 -0.59 -18.55
CA LEU A 417 -9.21 0.85 -18.73
C LEU A 417 -9.98 1.38 -19.95
N SER A 418 -9.96 0.66 -21.08
CA SER A 418 -10.73 1.05 -22.26
C SER A 418 -12.24 1.08 -21.99
N SER A 419 -12.76 0.18 -21.16
CA SER A 419 -14.19 0.11 -20.83
C SER A 419 -14.61 1.08 -19.70
N ASN A 420 -13.67 1.64 -18.94
CA ASN A 420 -13.95 2.42 -17.73
C ASN A 420 -13.28 3.81 -17.74
N LYS A 421 -13.11 4.40 -18.92
CA LYS A 421 -12.38 5.67 -19.08
C LYS A 421 -12.95 6.82 -18.26
N ASP A 422 -14.27 6.86 -18.08
CA ASP A 422 -14.94 7.96 -17.36
C ASP A 422 -14.89 7.80 -15.83
N THR A 423 -14.63 6.59 -15.33
CA THR A 423 -14.64 6.30 -13.88
C THR A 423 -13.24 6.08 -13.30
N VAL A 424 -12.25 5.77 -14.14
CA VAL A 424 -10.86 5.53 -13.71
C VAL A 424 -10.05 6.81 -13.86
N THR A 425 -9.58 7.34 -12.75
CA THR A 425 -8.75 8.55 -12.73
C THR A 425 -7.27 8.24 -13.00
N PRO A 426 -6.46 9.24 -13.39
CA PRO A 426 -5.00 9.08 -13.45
C PRO A 426 -4.38 8.64 -12.12
N GLU A 427 -4.96 9.04 -10.98
CA GLU A 427 -4.53 8.57 -9.65
C GLU A 427 -4.75 7.06 -9.47
N ASN A 428 -5.90 6.53 -9.93
CA ASN A 428 -6.11 5.08 -9.92
C ASN A 428 -5.07 4.36 -10.79
N ILE A 429 -4.75 4.90 -11.97
CA ILE A 429 -3.73 4.33 -12.86
C ILE A 429 -2.35 4.34 -12.17
N VAL A 430 -1.99 5.42 -11.48
CA VAL A 430 -0.74 5.51 -10.70
C VAL A 430 -0.68 4.44 -9.62
N ASN A 431 -1.76 4.23 -8.85
CA ASN A 431 -1.82 3.17 -7.83
C ASN A 431 -1.63 1.76 -8.45
N LEU A 432 -2.34 1.45 -9.54
CA LEU A 432 -2.20 0.15 -10.21
C LEU A 432 -0.79 -0.05 -10.78
N MET A 433 -0.20 0.98 -11.39
CA MET A 433 1.17 0.89 -11.92
C MET A 433 2.24 0.84 -10.82
N HIS A 434 1.98 1.44 -9.65
CA HIS A 434 2.86 1.29 -8.48
C HIS A 434 2.88 -0.18 -8.02
N GLN A 435 1.73 -0.83 -7.93
CA GLN A 435 1.63 -2.27 -7.62
C GLN A 435 2.37 -3.14 -8.65
N VAL A 436 2.24 -2.83 -9.95
CA VAL A 436 3.03 -3.51 -11.01
C VAL A 436 4.53 -3.29 -10.81
N SER A 437 4.98 -2.08 -10.45
CA SER A 437 6.41 -1.85 -10.17
C SER A 437 6.91 -2.64 -8.95
N MET A 438 6.08 -2.81 -7.91
CA MET A 438 6.41 -3.63 -6.73
C MET A 438 6.55 -5.10 -7.10
N GLY A 439 5.63 -5.64 -7.91
CA GLY A 439 5.72 -7.00 -8.42
C GLY A 439 6.95 -7.23 -9.31
N MET A 440 7.27 -6.29 -10.20
CA MET A 440 8.46 -6.40 -11.06
C MET A 440 9.78 -6.26 -10.30
N LYS A 441 9.83 -5.39 -9.27
CA LYS A 441 10.96 -5.32 -8.35
C LYS A 441 11.20 -6.65 -7.66
N TYR A 442 10.13 -7.30 -7.18
CA TYR A 442 10.22 -8.63 -6.58
C TYR A 442 10.79 -9.66 -7.57
N LEU A 443 10.32 -9.66 -8.83
CA LEU A 443 10.85 -10.58 -9.86
C LEU A 443 12.33 -10.30 -10.15
N GLU A 444 12.75 -9.04 -10.20
CA GLU A 444 14.16 -8.66 -10.33
C GLU A 444 15.01 -9.18 -9.17
N GLU A 445 14.55 -9.05 -7.92
CA GLU A 445 15.22 -9.58 -6.72
C GLU A 445 15.31 -11.12 -6.71
N LYS A 446 14.41 -11.80 -7.43
CA LYS A 446 14.43 -13.25 -7.65
C LYS A 446 15.17 -13.69 -8.91
N ASN A 447 15.86 -12.76 -9.59
CA ASN A 447 16.55 -13.01 -10.87
C ASN A 447 15.63 -13.66 -11.92
N PHE A 448 14.37 -13.22 -11.96
CA PHE A 448 13.33 -13.77 -12.82
C PHE A 448 12.89 -12.75 -13.86
N VAL A 449 13.20 -13.01 -15.14
CA VAL A 449 12.89 -12.10 -16.25
C VAL A 449 11.54 -12.46 -16.84
N HIS A 450 10.62 -11.50 -16.92
CA HIS A 450 9.25 -11.69 -17.38
C HIS A 450 9.17 -11.85 -18.90
N ARG A 451 9.86 -11.01 -19.68
CA ARG A 451 9.94 -11.07 -21.16
C ARG A 451 8.65 -10.80 -21.93
N ASP A 452 7.52 -10.55 -21.26
CA ASP A 452 6.24 -10.20 -21.89
C ASP A 452 5.41 -9.25 -21.01
N LEU A 453 6.06 -8.34 -20.29
CA LEU A 453 5.34 -7.34 -19.51
C LEU A 453 4.59 -6.38 -20.44
N ALA A 454 3.27 -6.38 -20.33
CA ALA A 454 2.35 -5.58 -21.13
C ALA A 454 1.02 -5.40 -20.39
N ALA A 455 0.21 -4.40 -20.76
CA ALA A 455 -1.08 -4.17 -20.08
C ALA A 455 -2.10 -5.32 -20.28
N ARG A 456 -1.92 -6.17 -21.29
CA ARG A 456 -2.70 -7.42 -21.46
C ARG A 456 -2.36 -8.50 -20.42
N ASN A 457 -1.15 -8.43 -19.85
CA ASN A 457 -0.60 -9.38 -18.90
C ASN A 457 -0.59 -8.81 -17.47
N VAL A 458 -1.15 -7.61 -17.26
CA VAL A 458 -1.52 -7.12 -15.93
C VAL A 458 -3.00 -7.43 -15.75
N LEU A 459 -3.34 -8.31 -14.82
CA LEU A 459 -4.71 -8.68 -14.49
C LEU A 459 -5.19 -7.95 -13.25
N LEU A 460 -6.46 -7.59 -13.22
CA LEU A 460 -7.07 -6.93 -12.08
C LEU A 460 -7.88 -7.93 -11.25
N VAL A 461 -7.72 -7.87 -9.94
CA VAL A 461 -8.63 -8.50 -8.99
C VAL A 461 -9.83 -7.59 -8.78
N ASN A 462 -9.58 -6.29 -8.59
CA ASN A 462 -10.60 -5.24 -8.53
C ASN A 462 -10.01 -3.91 -9.05
N LYS A 463 -10.78 -2.81 -9.02
CA LYS A 463 -10.37 -1.48 -9.52
C LYS A 463 -9.10 -0.92 -8.85
N GLN A 464 -8.76 -1.38 -7.66
CA GLN A 464 -7.63 -0.92 -6.87
C GLN A 464 -6.51 -1.98 -6.71
N PHE A 465 -6.63 -3.17 -7.33
CA PHE A 465 -5.70 -4.26 -7.11
C PHE A 465 -5.29 -4.95 -8.43
N ALA A 466 -4.03 -4.75 -8.83
CA ALA A 466 -3.39 -5.34 -10.00
C ALA A 466 -2.42 -6.48 -9.62
N LYS A 467 -2.33 -7.46 -10.52
CA LYS A 467 -1.39 -8.58 -10.45
C LYS A 467 -0.76 -8.83 -11.82
N ILE A 468 0.54 -9.02 -11.84
CA ILE A 468 1.30 -9.39 -13.05
C ILE A 468 1.07 -10.86 -13.37
N SER A 469 0.79 -11.19 -14.62
CA SER A 469 0.44 -12.53 -15.08
C SER A 469 1.22 -12.92 -16.32
N ASP A 470 0.94 -14.13 -16.81
CA ASP A 470 1.47 -14.72 -18.02
C ASP A 470 3.00 -14.77 -18.10
N PHE A 471 3.59 -15.56 -17.19
CA PHE A 471 4.99 -15.93 -17.22
C PHE A 471 5.33 -17.00 -18.27
N GLY A 472 4.47 -17.23 -19.28
CA GLY A 472 4.64 -18.27 -20.30
C GLY A 472 5.84 -18.06 -21.23
N LEU A 473 6.49 -16.90 -21.16
CA LEU A 473 7.75 -16.59 -21.82
C LEU A 473 8.89 -16.29 -20.84
N SER A 474 8.63 -16.36 -19.53
CA SER A 474 9.60 -15.96 -18.52
C SER A 474 10.76 -16.94 -18.45
N LYS A 475 11.87 -16.48 -17.87
CA LYS A 475 13.04 -17.33 -17.65
C LYS A 475 13.72 -16.95 -16.35
N ALA A 476 14.06 -17.95 -15.54
CA ALA A 476 14.96 -17.77 -14.41
C ALA A 476 16.40 -17.69 -14.92
N LEU A 477 17.17 -16.74 -14.39
CA LEU A 477 18.59 -16.61 -14.68
C LEU A 477 19.42 -17.46 -13.72
N GLY A 478 20.56 -17.96 -14.18
CA GLY A 478 21.55 -18.59 -13.31
C GLY A 478 22.19 -17.56 -12.37
N ALA A 479 22.76 -18.02 -11.24
CA ALA A 479 23.32 -17.13 -10.22
C ALA A 479 24.43 -16.20 -10.76
N ASP A 480 25.14 -16.61 -11.82
CA ASP A 480 26.22 -15.84 -12.45
C ASP A 480 25.80 -15.14 -13.76
N ASP A 481 24.53 -15.27 -14.18
CA ASP A 481 24.03 -14.73 -15.45
C ASP A 481 23.16 -13.49 -15.23
N ASN A 482 23.55 -12.36 -15.84
CA ASN A 482 22.77 -11.11 -15.79
C ASN A 482 21.76 -10.96 -16.93
N TYR A 483 21.73 -11.90 -17.88
CA TYR A 483 20.83 -11.88 -19.03
C TYR A 483 20.60 -13.28 -19.62
N TYR A 484 19.44 -13.46 -20.26
CA TYR A 484 19.11 -14.64 -21.06
C TYR A 484 19.26 -14.33 -22.55
N LYS A 485 19.89 -15.24 -23.30
CA LYS A 485 19.97 -15.17 -24.77
C LYS A 485 19.07 -16.22 -25.41
N ALA A 486 18.03 -15.80 -26.13
CA ALA A 486 17.11 -16.73 -26.77
C ALA A 486 17.78 -17.50 -27.93
N ARG A 487 17.49 -18.80 -28.04
CA ARG A 487 18.07 -19.70 -29.07
C ARG A 487 17.25 -19.80 -30.36
N THR A 488 15.96 -19.43 -30.34
CA THR A 488 15.04 -19.53 -31.49
C THR A 488 14.18 -18.27 -31.66
N ALA A 489 13.92 -17.89 -32.91
CA ALA A 489 13.02 -16.79 -33.27
C ALA A 489 11.56 -17.28 -33.23
N GLY A 490 10.75 -16.71 -32.35
CA GLY A 490 9.30 -16.99 -32.22
C GLY A 490 8.43 -15.80 -32.64
N LYS A 491 7.10 -15.89 -32.45
CA LYS A 491 6.19 -14.75 -32.59
C LYS A 491 6.38 -13.80 -31.39
N TRP A 492 7.21 -12.78 -31.57
CA TRP A 492 7.61 -11.89 -30.48
C TRP A 492 6.78 -10.60 -30.45
N PRO A 493 6.41 -10.09 -29.27
CA PRO A 493 5.69 -8.83 -29.11
C PRO A 493 6.65 -7.64 -29.26
N LEU A 494 7.18 -7.44 -30.47
CA LEU A 494 8.28 -6.50 -30.76
C LEU A 494 8.06 -5.07 -30.25
N LYS A 495 6.81 -4.61 -30.15
CA LYS A 495 6.50 -3.24 -29.69
C LYS A 495 6.78 -2.98 -28.21
N TRP A 496 6.90 -4.04 -27.40
CA TRP A 496 7.23 -3.93 -25.97
C TRP A 496 8.71 -4.15 -25.71
N TYR A 497 9.45 -4.71 -26.68
CA TYR A 497 10.82 -5.13 -26.46
C TYR A 497 11.80 -3.97 -26.50
N ALA A 498 12.77 -4.04 -25.60
CA ALA A 498 13.92 -3.15 -25.61
C ALA A 498 14.78 -3.38 -26.87
N PRO A 499 15.55 -2.37 -27.34
CA PRO A 499 16.40 -2.50 -28.52
C PRO A 499 17.35 -3.69 -28.47
N GLU A 500 17.94 -3.97 -27.29
CA GLU A 500 18.86 -5.09 -27.10
C GLU A 500 18.19 -6.47 -27.20
N CYS A 501 16.89 -6.57 -26.88
CA CYS A 501 16.12 -7.80 -27.09
C CYS A 501 15.91 -8.06 -28.58
N ILE A 502 15.68 -7.00 -29.36
CA ILE A 502 15.37 -7.12 -30.79
C ILE A 502 16.66 -7.36 -31.59
N ASN A 503 17.74 -6.64 -31.28
CA ASN A 503 18.99 -6.71 -32.02
C ASN A 503 19.87 -7.91 -31.61
N PHE A 504 19.88 -8.26 -30.32
CA PHE A 504 20.83 -9.23 -29.78
C PHE A 504 20.17 -10.41 -29.07
N HIS A 505 18.83 -10.45 -29.02
CA HIS A 505 18.05 -11.47 -28.31
C HIS A 505 18.42 -11.57 -26.82
N LYS A 506 18.89 -10.45 -26.22
CA LYS A 506 19.31 -10.35 -24.82
C LYS A 506 18.16 -9.85 -23.95
N PHE A 507 17.67 -10.70 -23.05
CA PHE A 507 16.60 -10.39 -22.10
C PHE A 507 17.17 -10.28 -20.68
N SER A 508 16.76 -9.26 -19.94
CA SER A 508 17.16 -9.00 -18.56
C SER A 508 16.07 -8.22 -17.82
N SER A 509 16.19 -8.05 -16.50
CA SER A 509 15.31 -7.16 -15.73
C SER A 509 15.30 -5.73 -16.32
N LYS A 510 16.44 -5.25 -16.83
CA LYS A 510 16.50 -3.95 -17.54
C LYS A 510 15.66 -3.93 -18.81
N SER A 511 15.56 -5.03 -19.55
CA SER A 511 14.67 -5.10 -20.71
C SER A 511 13.19 -5.12 -20.32
N ASP A 512 12.86 -5.66 -19.15
CA ASP A 512 11.52 -5.58 -18.58
C ASP A 512 11.20 -4.15 -18.11
N VAL A 513 12.18 -3.37 -17.63
CA VAL A 513 12.01 -1.93 -17.33
C VAL A 513 11.56 -1.15 -18.57
N TRP A 514 12.14 -1.43 -19.73
CA TRP A 514 11.66 -0.85 -21.00
C TRP A 514 10.19 -1.21 -21.26
N SER A 515 9.87 -2.50 -21.11
CA SER A 515 8.51 -3.03 -21.30
C SER A 515 7.52 -2.41 -20.31
N PHE A 516 7.96 -2.11 -19.08
CA PHE A 516 7.19 -1.40 -18.07
C PHE A 516 6.85 0.02 -18.52
N GLY A 517 7.80 0.76 -19.11
CA GLY A 517 7.54 2.08 -19.70
C GLY A 517 6.46 2.02 -20.81
N ILE A 518 6.51 1.01 -21.67
CA ILE A 518 5.47 0.78 -22.69
C ILE A 518 4.11 0.46 -22.03
N THR A 519 4.11 -0.36 -20.98
CA THR A 519 2.91 -0.73 -20.22
C THR A 519 2.29 0.49 -19.52
N MET A 520 3.11 1.38 -18.96
CA MET A 520 2.64 2.66 -18.41
C MET A 520 1.98 3.52 -19.49
N TRP A 521 2.57 3.59 -20.69
CA TRP A 521 1.97 4.33 -21.80
C TRP A 521 0.61 3.74 -22.21
N GLU A 522 0.49 2.41 -22.29
CA GLU A 522 -0.81 1.75 -22.49
C GLU A 522 -1.82 2.13 -21.41
N ALA A 523 -1.39 2.13 -20.14
CA ALA A 523 -2.26 2.44 -19.02
C ALA A 523 -2.77 3.90 -19.07
N PHE A 524 -1.87 4.88 -19.21
CA PHE A 524 -2.26 6.30 -19.27
C PHE A 524 -2.95 6.70 -20.57
N SER A 525 -2.85 5.89 -21.63
CA SER A 525 -3.66 6.03 -22.85
C SER A 525 -4.99 5.26 -22.81
N TYR A 526 -5.36 4.71 -21.64
CA TYR A 526 -6.59 3.93 -21.42
C TYR A 526 -6.72 2.70 -22.34
N GLY A 527 -5.64 1.94 -22.46
CA GLY A 527 -5.55 0.74 -23.32
C GLY A 527 -5.20 1.04 -24.77
N GLY A 528 -4.59 2.21 -25.04
CA GLY A 528 -4.12 2.57 -26.37
C GLY A 528 -3.09 1.56 -26.91
N LYS A 529 -3.12 1.32 -28.22
CA LYS A 529 -2.15 0.41 -28.87
C LYS A 529 -0.80 1.13 -29.07
N PRO A 530 0.32 0.64 -28.50
CA PRO A 530 1.63 1.25 -28.68
C PRO A 530 2.00 1.34 -30.16
N TYR A 531 2.61 2.45 -30.56
CA TYR A 531 3.06 2.69 -31.93
C TYR A 531 1.99 2.33 -32.98
N LYS A 532 0.73 2.73 -32.78
CA LYS A 532 -0.45 2.25 -33.54
C LYS A 532 -0.27 2.21 -35.06
N LYS A 533 0.50 3.14 -35.63
CA LYS A 533 0.74 3.30 -37.07
C LYS A 533 2.03 2.65 -37.58
N MET A 534 2.82 2.00 -36.72
CA MET A 534 4.12 1.43 -37.07
C MET A 534 4.14 -0.09 -36.93
N LYS A 535 4.84 -0.76 -37.85
CA LYS A 535 5.21 -2.17 -37.80
C LYS A 535 6.57 -2.35 -37.09
N GLY A 536 6.93 -3.58 -36.72
CA GLY A 536 8.15 -3.87 -35.94
C GLY A 536 9.43 -3.17 -36.45
N PRO A 537 9.81 -3.32 -37.74
CA PRO A 537 11.00 -2.65 -38.28
C PRO A 537 10.92 -1.12 -38.28
N GLU A 538 9.73 -0.55 -38.42
CA GLU A 538 9.53 0.91 -38.38
C GLU A 538 9.69 1.44 -36.95
N VAL A 539 9.21 0.69 -35.95
CA VAL A 539 9.42 1.01 -34.53
C VAL A 539 10.91 1.03 -34.19
N MET A 540 11.69 0.07 -34.71
CA MET A 540 13.14 0.03 -34.48
C MET A 540 13.85 1.26 -35.05
N ARG A 541 13.59 1.60 -36.32
CA ARG A 541 14.17 2.80 -36.95
C ARG A 541 13.76 4.08 -36.22
N PHE A 542 12.52 4.15 -35.74
CA PHE A 542 12.02 5.27 -34.96
C PHE A 542 12.80 5.43 -33.64
N ILE A 543 13.03 4.32 -32.92
CA ILE A 543 13.77 4.32 -31.64
C ILE A 543 15.25 4.64 -31.84
N GLU A 544 15.88 4.10 -32.90
CA GLU A 544 17.29 4.34 -33.26
C GLU A 544 17.55 5.80 -33.62
N ASN A 545 16.56 6.47 -34.23
CA ASN A 545 16.58 7.92 -34.48
C ASN A 545 16.17 8.75 -33.24
N SER A 546 16.33 8.19 -32.03
CA SER A 546 15.97 8.81 -30.75
C SER A 546 14.48 9.17 -30.58
N GLY A 547 13.59 8.66 -31.44
CA GLY A 547 12.15 8.85 -31.32
C GLY A 547 11.56 8.10 -30.13
N ARG A 548 10.60 8.70 -29.44
CA ARG A 548 9.81 8.11 -28.34
C ARG A 548 8.33 8.41 -28.52
N MET A 549 7.45 7.60 -27.92
CA MET A 549 6.01 7.84 -27.98
C MET A 549 5.65 9.15 -27.27
N GLU A 550 4.67 9.87 -27.81
CA GLU A 550 4.15 11.11 -27.23
C GLU A 550 3.49 10.87 -25.87
N CYS A 551 3.48 11.90 -25.03
CA CYS A 551 2.81 11.88 -23.73
C CYS A 551 1.30 11.68 -23.90
N PRO A 552 0.67 10.65 -23.29
CA PRO A 552 -0.78 10.51 -23.31
C PRO A 552 -1.47 11.71 -22.64
N ALA A 553 -2.63 12.12 -23.17
CA ALA A 553 -3.31 13.35 -22.73
C ALA A 553 -3.65 13.42 -21.22
N ALA A 554 -3.90 12.27 -20.59
CA ALA A 554 -4.23 12.19 -19.16
C ALA A 554 -3.00 11.89 -18.27
N CYS A 555 -1.80 11.80 -18.86
CA CYS A 555 -0.60 11.40 -18.15
C CYS A 555 0.03 12.60 -17.44
N PRO A 556 0.30 12.51 -16.13
CA PRO A 556 1.08 13.52 -15.43
C PRO A 556 2.51 13.59 -15.94
N GLU A 557 3.07 14.80 -16.02
CA GLU A 557 4.42 15.05 -16.53
C GLU A 557 5.49 14.19 -15.84
N ARG A 558 5.42 14.07 -14.51
CA ARG A 558 6.35 13.22 -13.73
C ARG A 558 6.28 11.73 -14.11
N MET A 559 5.10 11.23 -14.49
CA MET A 559 4.95 9.84 -14.95
C MET A 559 5.49 9.66 -16.36
N TYR A 560 5.33 10.67 -17.23
CA TYR A 560 5.94 10.65 -18.55
C TYR A 560 7.47 10.77 -18.50
N ALA A 561 8.01 11.56 -17.58
CA ALA A 561 9.46 11.62 -17.33
C ALA A 561 10.00 10.23 -16.96
N LEU A 562 9.34 9.52 -16.04
CA LEU A 562 9.70 8.15 -15.68
C LEU A 562 9.58 7.17 -16.86
N MET A 563 8.57 7.31 -17.73
CA MET A 563 8.50 6.51 -18.96
C MET A 563 9.71 6.73 -19.87
N ASN A 564 10.17 7.98 -20.00
CA ASN A 564 11.36 8.29 -20.79
C ASN A 564 12.64 7.71 -20.17
N GLU A 565 12.77 7.72 -18.84
CA GLU A 565 13.86 7.03 -18.13
C GLU A 565 13.85 5.52 -18.41
N CYS A 566 12.66 4.88 -18.37
CA CYS A 566 12.49 3.48 -18.75
C CYS A 566 12.90 3.21 -20.21
N TRP A 567 12.72 4.18 -21.11
CA TRP A 567 13.11 4.11 -22.52
C TRP A 567 14.53 4.61 -22.81
N THR A 568 15.42 4.60 -21.81
CA THR A 568 16.85 4.82 -22.00
C THR A 568 17.43 3.73 -22.90
N TYR A 569 18.08 4.14 -24.00
CA TYR A 569 18.53 3.23 -25.05
C TYR A 569 19.61 2.26 -24.55
N LYS A 570 20.66 2.79 -23.90
CA LYS A 570 21.71 1.99 -23.27
C LYS A 570 21.16 1.34 -22.00
N HIS A 571 21.22 0.01 -21.92
CA HIS A 571 20.60 -0.72 -20.81
C HIS A 571 21.36 -0.56 -19.48
N GLU A 572 22.64 -0.18 -19.54
CA GLU A 572 23.48 0.13 -18.38
C GLU A 572 23.00 1.40 -17.68
N ASP A 573 22.63 2.42 -18.45
CA ASP A 573 22.16 3.72 -17.95
C ASP A 573 20.67 3.67 -17.53
N ARG A 574 19.92 2.70 -18.06
CA ARG A 574 18.51 2.49 -17.71
C ARG A 574 18.35 2.14 -16.23
N PRO A 575 17.36 2.70 -15.49
CA PRO A 575 17.15 2.37 -14.09
C PRO A 575 16.81 0.88 -13.89
N ASP A 576 17.05 0.37 -12.69
CA ASP A 576 16.55 -0.92 -12.21
C ASP A 576 15.13 -0.77 -11.64
N PHE A 577 14.44 -1.88 -11.34
CA PHE A 577 13.09 -1.80 -10.80
C PHE A 577 13.05 -1.24 -9.38
N LYS A 578 14.14 -1.34 -8.62
CA LYS A 578 14.27 -0.66 -7.33
C LYS A 578 14.07 0.85 -7.47
N LYS A 579 14.80 1.51 -8.37
CA LYS A 579 14.65 2.96 -8.63
C LYS A 579 13.30 3.31 -9.22
N VAL A 580 12.78 2.47 -10.13
CA VAL A 580 11.45 2.69 -10.74
C VAL A 580 10.35 2.62 -9.67
N GLU A 581 10.37 1.62 -8.78
CA GLU A 581 9.40 1.48 -7.69
C GLU A 581 9.49 2.65 -6.70
N GLU A 582 10.70 3.09 -6.34
CA GLU A 582 10.91 4.26 -5.47
C GLU A 582 10.31 5.54 -6.08
N SER A 583 10.53 5.78 -7.39
CA SER A 583 9.97 6.93 -8.11
C SER A 583 8.43 6.87 -8.19
N MET A 584 7.88 5.70 -8.55
CA MET A 584 6.44 5.45 -8.57
C MET A 584 5.81 5.66 -7.19
N ARG A 585 6.41 5.10 -6.14
CA ARG A 585 5.93 5.20 -4.75
C ARG A 585 5.90 6.64 -4.27
N SER A 586 7.00 7.38 -4.48
CA SER A 586 7.10 8.79 -4.10
C SER A 586 5.99 9.61 -4.76
N TYR A 587 5.76 9.39 -6.05
CA TYR A 587 4.70 10.10 -6.76
C TYR A 587 3.30 9.67 -6.29
N HIS A 588 3.03 8.37 -6.18
CA HIS A 588 1.77 7.82 -5.67
C HIS A 588 1.40 8.44 -4.31
N TYR A 589 2.34 8.48 -3.37
CA TYR A 589 2.10 9.07 -2.06
C TYR A 589 1.83 10.57 -2.14
N SER A 590 2.50 11.28 -3.04
CA SER A 590 2.29 12.72 -3.22
C SER A 590 0.89 13.05 -3.76
N VAL A 591 0.36 12.24 -4.67
CA VAL A 591 -0.96 12.49 -5.26
C VAL A 591 -2.09 12.03 -4.34
N SER A 592 -1.94 10.93 -3.61
CA SER A 592 -2.97 10.43 -2.70
C SER A 592 -3.10 11.23 -1.40
N LYS A 593 -2.12 12.10 -1.10
CA LYS A 593 -2.23 13.08 -0.01
C LYS A 593 -2.99 14.35 -0.42
N LYS A 594 -3.21 14.60 -1.71
CA LYS A 594 -3.97 15.78 -2.16
C LYS A 594 -5.46 15.55 -1.91
N VAL A 595 -6.09 16.48 -1.20
CA VAL A 595 -7.54 16.44 -0.93
C VAL A 595 -8.29 16.52 -2.26
N LYS A 596 -9.21 15.58 -2.50
CA LYS A 596 -10.18 15.69 -3.60
C LYS A 596 -11.05 16.92 -3.31
N PRO A 597 -11.13 17.93 -4.19
CA PRO A 597 -12.05 19.03 -3.97
C PRO A 597 -13.46 18.46 -3.79
N GLU A 598 -14.11 18.80 -2.68
CA GLU A 598 -15.49 18.42 -2.45
C GLU A 598 -16.32 18.87 -3.64
N GLY A 599 -17.06 17.93 -4.23
CA GLY A 599 -17.93 18.22 -5.35
C GLY A 599 -18.88 19.36 -4.97
N ALA A 600 -18.93 20.39 -5.79
CA ALA A 600 -19.96 21.40 -5.75
C ALA A 600 -21.32 20.69 -5.90
N ALA A 601 -21.95 20.34 -4.78
CA ALA A 601 -23.34 19.95 -4.75
C ALA A 601 -24.13 21.21 -5.13
N ALA A 602 -24.73 21.16 -6.31
CA ALA A 602 -25.57 22.22 -6.85
C ALA A 602 -26.74 22.50 -5.91
N THR A 603 -26.66 23.58 -5.12
CA THR A 603 -27.84 24.26 -4.61
C THR A 603 -28.31 25.24 -5.68
N ALA A 604 -29.02 24.72 -6.67
CA ALA A 604 -29.93 25.53 -7.48
C ALA A 604 -31.31 25.44 -6.83
N GLU A 605 -31.63 26.40 -5.96
CA GLU A 605 -33.02 26.67 -5.60
C GLU A 605 -33.77 27.16 -6.85
N PRO A 606 -35.00 26.69 -7.10
CA PRO A 606 -35.84 27.27 -8.14
C PRO A 606 -36.37 28.62 -7.64
N ALA A 607 -35.98 29.71 -8.30
CA ALA A 607 -36.68 30.98 -8.15
C ALA A 607 -38.07 30.86 -8.81
N ASN A 608 -39.09 31.24 -8.06
CA ASN A 608 -40.47 31.47 -8.52
C ASN A 608 -40.55 32.47 -9.68
#